data_AF-A0A958WJ75-F1
#
_entry.id   AF-A0A958WJ75-F1
#
_cell.length_a   1.000
_cell.length_b   1.000
_cell.length_c   1.000
_cell.angle_alpha   90.00
_cell.angle_beta   90.00
_cell.angle_gamma   90.00
#
_symmetry.space_group_name_H-M   'P 1'
#
loop_
_entity.id
_entity.type
_entity.pdbx_description
1 polymer ?
#
loop_
_entity_poly.entity_id
_entity_poly.type
_entity_poly.pdbx_seq_one_letter_code
_entity_poly.pdbx_strand_id
1 'polypeptide(L)'
;MRLIVFLFLSAMVSCSPGPGNTVAEVPQEGIPAGAGQEQFADTPSLTGFTLKDASGNLSQSGMVEDGMPVGNWAEYYPNGLVKSVTPYVKGKKEGLAIEINSSGQLEKRMMYHNGQLNGEYKEFRYTTLKEERHYQNGKLEGIVKVYYDNGKIMEEGAYQNGTRHGVSKWYDQEGNVTIEYEYKNGELIKK
;
A
#
# COMPACT_ATOMS: atom_id res chain seq x y z
N MET A 1 -42.79 9.56 0.06
CA MET A 1 -41.72 9.71 1.06
C MET A 1 -42.28 9.24 2.41
N ARG A 2 -42.06 7.96 2.75
CA ARG A 2 -42.48 7.37 4.03
C ARG A 2 -41.27 6.70 4.65
N LEU A 3 -40.91 7.21 5.83
CA LEU A 3 -39.81 6.79 6.69
C LEU A 3 -40.25 5.49 7.39
N ILE A 4 -39.53 4.39 7.18
CA ILE A 4 -39.76 3.13 7.92
C ILE A 4 -38.67 3.02 8.97
N VAL A 5 -39.08 3.16 10.23
CA VAL A 5 -38.30 2.89 11.44
C VAL A 5 -38.46 1.40 11.74
N PHE A 6 -37.39 0.61 11.65
CA PHE A 6 -37.39 -0.77 12.13
C PHE A 6 -36.92 -0.82 13.58
N LEU A 7 -37.88 -0.97 14.50
CA LEU A 7 -37.67 -1.47 15.85
C LEU A 7 -37.31 -2.96 15.77
N PHE A 8 -36.08 -3.33 16.14
CA PHE A 8 -35.72 -4.74 16.36
C PHE A 8 -35.99 -5.12 17.81
N LEU A 9 -37.04 -5.93 17.99
CA LEU A 9 -37.42 -6.58 19.24
C LEU A 9 -36.42 -7.71 19.53
N SER A 10 -35.79 -7.66 20.70
CA SER A 10 -34.87 -8.69 21.19
C SER A 10 -35.61 -9.99 21.51
N ALA A 11 -35.34 -11.06 20.76
CA ALA A 11 -35.65 -12.42 21.17
C ALA A 11 -34.35 -13.11 21.60
N MET A 12 -34.20 -13.36 22.90
CA MET A 12 -33.13 -14.21 23.42
C MET A 12 -33.46 -15.66 23.08
N VAL A 13 -32.77 -16.23 22.10
CA VAL A 13 -32.74 -17.69 21.90
C VAL A 13 -31.53 -18.21 22.67
N SER A 14 -31.77 -18.90 23.79
CA SER A 14 -30.73 -19.68 24.46
C SER A 14 -30.50 -20.95 23.65
N CYS A 15 -29.38 -21.01 22.93
CA CYS A 15 -28.92 -22.25 22.32
C CYS A 15 -27.77 -22.80 23.17
N SER A 16 -28.01 -23.97 23.77
CA SER A 16 -27.01 -24.72 24.53
C SER A 16 -25.88 -25.18 23.58
N PRO A 17 -24.59 -25.05 23.94
CA PRO A 17 -23.52 -25.56 23.08
C PRO A 17 -23.44 -27.09 23.25
N GLY A 18 -23.83 -27.82 22.21
CA GLY A 18 -23.45 -29.22 22.06
C GLY A 18 -21.93 -29.36 21.88
N PRO A 19 -21.35 -30.57 21.97
CA PRO A 19 -19.92 -30.77 21.78
C PRO A 19 -19.58 -30.37 20.33
N GLY A 20 -19.02 -29.18 20.19
CA GLY A 20 -18.57 -28.66 18.91
C GLY A 20 -17.45 -29.54 18.41
N ASN A 21 -17.70 -30.22 17.28
CA ASN A 21 -16.61 -30.69 16.44
C ASN A 21 -15.81 -29.45 16.05
N THR A 22 -14.65 -29.27 16.69
CA THR A 22 -13.61 -28.37 16.18
C THR A 22 -13.20 -28.94 14.83
N VAL A 23 -13.83 -28.45 13.76
CA VAL A 23 -13.26 -28.61 12.42
C VAL A 23 -11.94 -27.86 12.52
N ALA A 24 -10.82 -28.60 12.56
CA ALA A 24 -9.52 -27.96 12.48
C ALA A 24 -9.56 -27.09 11.22
N GLU A 25 -9.42 -25.77 11.38
CA GLU A 25 -9.33 -24.86 10.24
C GLU A 25 -8.15 -25.35 9.39
N VAL A 26 -8.47 -25.99 8.26
CA VAL A 26 -7.47 -26.26 7.24
C VAL A 26 -6.96 -24.88 6.82
N PRO A 27 -5.64 -24.61 6.87
CA PRO A 27 -5.12 -23.36 6.35
C PRO A 27 -5.58 -23.22 4.90
N GLN A 28 -6.52 -22.31 4.63
CA GLN A 28 -6.85 -21.94 3.25
C GLN A 28 -5.59 -21.29 2.68
N GLU A 29 -5.17 -21.71 1.49
CA GLU A 29 -4.02 -21.14 0.81
C GLU A 29 -4.13 -19.61 0.78
N GLY A 30 -3.02 -18.90 1.02
CA GLY A 30 -3.02 -17.43 1.06
C GLY A 30 -3.48 -16.79 2.37
N ILE A 31 -4.06 -17.54 3.32
CA ILE A 31 -4.39 -17.03 4.66
C ILE A 31 -3.22 -17.32 5.64
N PRO A 32 -2.73 -16.32 6.40
CA PRO A 32 -1.68 -16.54 7.41
C PRO A 32 -2.12 -17.54 8.49
N ALA A 33 -1.20 -18.43 8.90
CA ALA A 33 -1.47 -19.37 9.98
C ALA A 33 -1.83 -18.64 11.28
N GLY A 34 -2.90 -19.08 11.96
CA GLY A 34 -3.38 -18.48 13.21
C GLY A 34 -4.21 -17.21 13.01
N ALA A 35 -4.57 -16.86 11.78
CA ALA A 35 -5.53 -15.80 11.51
C ALA A 35 -6.96 -16.25 11.87
N GLY A 36 -7.75 -15.34 12.46
CA GLY A 36 -9.19 -15.52 12.55
C GLY A 36 -9.82 -15.31 11.18
N GLN A 37 -10.81 -16.12 10.81
CA GLN A 37 -11.42 -16.14 9.48
C GLN A 37 -12.91 -15.78 9.55
N GLU A 38 -13.39 -15.06 8.53
CA GLU A 38 -14.79 -14.71 8.35
C GLU A 38 -15.24 -15.14 6.94
N GLN A 39 -16.24 -16.01 6.88
CA GLN A 39 -16.81 -16.48 5.62
C GLN A 39 -18.07 -15.67 5.26
N PHE A 40 -18.16 -15.24 4.00
CA PHE A 40 -19.33 -14.52 3.48
C PHE A 40 -20.32 -15.48 2.82
N ALA A 41 -21.55 -15.56 3.35
CA ALA A 41 -22.55 -16.51 2.88
C ALA A 41 -22.94 -16.33 1.40
N ASP A 42 -22.99 -15.09 0.93
CA ASP A 42 -23.35 -14.76 -0.46
C ASP A 42 -22.19 -14.91 -1.45
N THR A 43 -20.95 -15.00 -0.94
CA THR A 43 -19.72 -15.17 -1.75
C THR A 43 -18.79 -16.19 -1.10
N PRO A 44 -19.08 -17.50 -1.20
CA PRO A 44 -18.34 -18.55 -0.49
C PRO A 44 -16.87 -18.72 -0.91
N SER A 45 -16.48 -18.18 -2.07
CA SER A 45 -15.08 -18.14 -2.51
C SER A 45 -14.25 -17.11 -1.73
N LEU A 46 -14.90 -16.12 -1.12
CA LEU A 46 -14.28 -15.01 -0.42
C LEU A 46 -14.23 -15.27 1.08
N THR A 47 -13.02 -15.21 1.63
CA THR A 47 -12.75 -15.32 3.07
C THR A 47 -12.03 -14.05 3.54
N GLY A 48 -12.61 -13.37 4.52
CA GLY A 48 -11.94 -12.30 5.25
C GLY A 48 -11.04 -12.90 6.33
N PHE A 49 -9.90 -12.28 6.61
CA PHE A 49 -9.05 -12.70 7.73
C PHE A 49 -8.57 -11.52 8.57
N THR A 50 -8.29 -11.80 9.84
CA THR A 50 -7.56 -10.91 10.75
C THR A 50 -6.46 -11.70 11.44
N LEU A 51 -5.25 -11.13 11.52
CA LEU A 51 -4.13 -11.71 12.23
C LEU A 51 -3.78 -10.82 13.41
N LYS A 52 -3.49 -11.43 14.56
CA LYS A 52 -3.00 -10.74 15.75
C LYS A 52 -1.52 -11.02 15.96
N ASP A 53 -0.79 -10.06 16.53
CA ASP A 53 0.57 -10.26 17.00
C ASP A 53 0.61 -11.09 18.30
N ALA A 54 1.82 -11.40 18.79
CA ALA A 54 2.00 -12.19 20.02
C ALA A 54 1.44 -11.51 21.28
N SER A 55 1.22 -10.19 21.24
CA SER A 55 0.61 -9.41 22.33
C SER A 55 -0.92 -9.31 22.19
N GLY A 56 -1.50 -9.88 21.12
CA GLY A 56 -2.93 -9.88 20.86
C GLY A 56 -3.44 -8.64 20.12
N ASN A 57 -2.56 -7.73 19.67
CA ASN A 57 -2.95 -6.58 18.87
C ASN A 57 -3.20 -6.98 17.42
N LEU A 58 -4.12 -6.33 16.72
CA LEU A 58 -4.31 -6.54 15.29
C LEU A 58 -3.02 -6.18 14.55
N SER A 59 -2.51 -7.09 13.73
CA SER A 59 -1.27 -6.92 12.95
C SER A 59 -1.55 -6.91 11.45
N GLN A 60 -2.54 -7.67 10.98
CA GLN A 60 -2.93 -7.71 9.57
C GLN A 60 -4.43 -7.95 9.40
N SER A 61 -4.98 -7.48 8.28
CA SER A 61 -6.29 -7.91 7.79
C SER A 61 -6.33 -7.86 6.27
N GLY A 62 -7.23 -8.65 5.68
CA GLY A 62 -7.40 -8.69 4.23
C GLY A 62 -8.45 -9.69 3.82
N MET A 63 -8.53 -9.93 2.52
CA MET A 63 -9.43 -10.92 1.93
C MET A 63 -8.66 -11.83 0.99
N VAL A 64 -9.11 -13.07 0.93
CA VAL A 64 -8.61 -14.10 0.03
C VAL A 64 -9.79 -14.65 -0.76
N GLU A 65 -9.64 -14.75 -2.07
CA GLU A 65 -10.58 -15.41 -2.97
C GLU A 65 -9.84 -16.49 -3.76
N ASP A 66 -10.34 -17.72 -3.73
CA ASP A 66 -9.72 -18.88 -4.40
C ASP A 66 -8.22 -19.04 -4.07
N GLY A 67 -7.87 -18.81 -2.80
CA GLY A 67 -6.50 -18.88 -2.30
C GLY A 67 -5.60 -17.68 -2.66
N MET A 68 -6.14 -16.67 -3.34
CA MET A 68 -5.41 -15.49 -3.78
C MET A 68 -5.83 -14.21 -3.04
N PRO A 69 -4.88 -13.36 -2.63
CA PRO A 69 -5.19 -12.03 -2.09
C PRO A 69 -6.09 -11.20 -3.02
N VAL A 70 -7.12 -10.58 -2.45
CA VAL A 70 -8.02 -9.65 -3.14
C VAL A 70 -8.38 -8.46 -2.25
N GLY A 71 -8.77 -7.35 -2.88
CA GLY A 71 -9.19 -6.14 -2.17
C GLY A 71 -8.02 -5.48 -1.43
N ASN A 72 -8.32 -4.73 -0.37
CA ASN A 72 -7.30 -4.04 0.40
C ASN A 72 -6.73 -4.95 1.48
N TRP A 73 -5.42 -5.18 1.41
CA TRP A 73 -4.65 -5.80 2.48
C TRP A 73 -4.05 -4.71 3.35
N ALA A 74 -4.35 -4.74 4.65
CA ALA A 74 -3.86 -3.77 5.61
C ALA A 74 -2.90 -4.41 6.61
N GLU A 75 -1.79 -3.72 6.89
CA GLU A 75 -0.91 -3.99 8.02
C GLU A 75 -1.07 -2.90 9.08
N TYR A 76 -0.84 -3.27 10.34
CA TYR A 76 -1.02 -2.38 11.48
C TYR A 76 0.23 -2.37 12.36
N TYR A 77 0.47 -1.23 12.99
CA TYR A 77 1.41 -1.12 14.10
C TYR A 77 0.79 -1.66 15.40
N PRO A 78 1.61 -2.01 16.40
CA PRO A 78 1.11 -2.44 17.71
C PRO A 78 0.21 -1.41 18.43
N ASN A 79 0.31 -0.12 18.08
CA ASN A 79 -0.56 0.93 18.59
C ASN A 79 -1.93 1.01 17.87
N GLY A 80 -2.20 0.09 16.94
CA GLY A 80 -3.46 0.01 16.18
C GLY A 80 -3.54 0.91 14.96
N LEU A 81 -2.54 1.77 14.71
CA LEU A 81 -2.51 2.59 13.50
C LEU A 81 -2.17 1.75 12.28
N VAL A 82 -2.78 2.09 11.14
CA VAL A 82 -2.48 1.48 9.85
C VAL A 82 -1.02 1.81 9.49
N LYS A 83 -0.26 0.77 9.16
CA LYS A 83 1.11 0.84 8.65
C LYS A 83 1.14 0.86 7.14
N SER A 84 0.32 0.05 6.49
CA SER A 84 0.20 0.05 5.04
C SER A 84 -1.18 -0.43 4.60
N VAL A 85 -1.59 0.03 3.42
CA VAL A 85 -2.73 -0.54 2.68
C VAL A 85 -2.25 -0.84 1.27
N THR A 86 -2.36 -2.09 0.87
CA THR A 86 -1.98 -2.56 -0.46
C THR A 86 -3.18 -3.22 -1.14
N PRO A 87 -3.68 -2.69 -2.26
CA PRO A 87 -4.75 -3.30 -3.01
C PRO A 87 -4.25 -4.48 -3.86
N TYR A 88 -5.03 -5.56 -3.91
CA TYR A 88 -4.75 -6.78 -4.67
C TYR A 88 -5.91 -7.16 -5.58
N VAL A 89 -5.57 -7.70 -6.76
CA VAL A 89 -6.49 -8.39 -7.67
C VAL A 89 -5.84 -9.71 -8.07
N LYS A 90 -6.47 -10.83 -7.71
CA LYS A 90 -5.99 -12.19 -8.00
C LYS A 90 -4.52 -12.39 -7.60
N GLY A 91 -4.18 -11.99 -6.38
CA GLY A 91 -2.85 -12.12 -5.80
C GLY A 91 -1.79 -11.13 -6.30
N LYS A 92 -2.12 -10.24 -7.23
CA LYS A 92 -1.21 -9.20 -7.71
C LYS A 92 -1.57 -7.84 -7.15
N LYS A 93 -0.57 -7.05 -6.75
CA LYS A 93 -0.78 -5.65 -6.34
C LYS A 93 -1.36 -4.84 -7.51
N GLU A 94 -2.43 -4.10 -7.27
CA GLU A 94 -3.16 -3.38 -8.31
C GLU A 94 -3.80 -2.10 -7.75
N GLY A 95 -3.37 -0.94 -8.24
CA GLY A 95 -3.84 0.37 -7.78
C GLY A 95 -2.90 1.03 -6.75
N LEU A 96 -3.45 2.00 -6.01
CA LEU A 96 -2.69 2.83 -5.09
C LEU A 96 -2.43 2.10 -3.77
N ALA A 97 -1.16 1.81 -3.50
CA ALA A 97 -0.69 1.41 -2.17
C ALA A 97 -0.16 2.62 -1.40
N ILE A 98 -0.33 2.59 -0.08
CA ILE A 98 0.16 3.62 0.85
C ILE A 98 0.94 3.00 2.01
N GLU A 99 1.97 3.71 2.46
CA GLU A 99 2.70 3.42 3.71
C GLU A 99 2.60 4.63 4.63
N ILE A 100 2.33 4.37 5.90
CA ILE A 100 2.13 5.33 6.97
C ILE A 100 3.05 4.92 8.11
N ASN A 101 3.64 5.89 8.82
CA ASN A 101 4.51 5.61 9.97
C ASN A 101 3.74 5.37 11.27
N SER A 102 4.44 5.02 12.35
CA SER A 102 3.81 4.71 13.65
C SER A 102 3.18 5.92 14.35
N SER A 103 3.38 7.15 13.84
CA SER A 103 2.68 8.36 14.30
C SER A 103 1.49 8.75 13.41
N GLY A 104 1.16 7.95 12.38
CA GLY A 104 0.04 8.18 11.48
C GLY A 104 0.34 9.12 10.30
N GLN A 105 1.61 9.45 10.06
CA GLN A 105 2.01 10.32 8.94
C GLN A 105 2.27 9.48 7.69
N LEU A 106 1.73 9.94 6.56
CA LEU A 106 1.97 9.33 5.25
C LEU A 106 3.46 9.41 4.90
N GLU A 107 4.06 8.27 4.56
CA GLU A 107 5.47 8.19 4.12
C GLU A 107 5.56 7.95 2.62
N LYS A 108 4.70 7.08 2.06
CA LYS A 108 4.77 6.73 0.64
C LYS A 108 3.40 6.54 0.01
N ARG A 109 3.32 6.90 -1.28
CA ARG A 109 2.24 6.57 -2.20
C ARG A 109 2.84 5.89 -3.42
N MET A 110 2.33 4.74 -3.80
CA MET A 110 2.89 3.88 -4.83
C MET A 110 1.78 3.34 -5.72
N MET A 111 1.81 3.66 -7.01
CA MET A 111 0.88 3.05 -7.96
C MET A 111 1.42 1.71 -8.46
N TYR A 112 0.60 0.68 -8.34
CA TYR A 112 0.88 -0.65 -8.86
C TYR A 112 -0.06 -1.00 -10.02
N HIS A 113 0.46 -1.77 -10.96
CA HIS A 113 -0.33 -2.46 -11.97
C HIS A 113 0.29 -3.84 -12.22
N ASN A 114 -0.51 -4.89 -12.18
CA ASN A 114 -0.09 -6.26 -12.40
C ASN A 114 1.11 -6.69 -11.52
N GLY A 115 1.15 -6.21 -10.28
CA GLY A 115 2.20 -6.53 -9.31
C GLY A 115 3.48 -5.71 -9.43
N GLN A 116 3.57 -4.77 -10.38
CA GLN A 116 4.74 -3.91 -10.61
C GLN A 116 4.41 -2.45 -10.35
N LEU A 117 5.39 -1.64 -9.92
CA LEU A 117 5.22 -0.19 -9.89
C LEU A 117 4.95 0.33 -11.30
N ASN A 118 3.85 1.07 -11.46
CA ASN A 118 3.42 1.61 -12.74
C ASN A 118 2.54 2.84 -12.50
N GLY A 119 3.07 4.02 -12.81
CA GLY A 119 2.48 5.31 -12.47
C GLY A 119 3.28 6.06 -11.41
N GLU A 120 2.60 6.92 -10.65
CA GLU A 120 3.23 7.80 -9.68
C GLU A 120 3.80 7.06 -8.47
N TYR A 121 4.97 7.53 -8.02
CA TYR A 121 5.54 7.24 -6.72
C TYR A 121 5.84 8.58 -6.04
N LYS A 122 5.41 8.71 -4.78
CA LYS A 122 5.72 9.87 -3.95
C LYS A 122 6.19 9.43 -2.58
N GLU A 123 7.26 10.04 -2.10
CA GLU A 123 7.79 9.86 -0.76
C GLU A 123 7.75 11.17 0.01
N PHE A 124 7.36 11.10 1.27
CA PHE A 124 7.14 12.25 2.13
C PHE A 124 8.03 12.18 3.35
N ARG A 125 8.41 13.36 3.86
CA ARG A 125 9.06 13.54 5.16
C ARG A 125 8.14 14.44 5.98
N TYR A 126 7.50 13.89 7.00
CA TYR A 126 6.44 14.59 7.75
C TYR A 126 5.31 15.06 6.82
N THR A 127 5.16 16.37 6.63
CA THR A 127 4.14 16.98 5.75
C THR A 127 4.72 17.47 4.43
N THR A 128 6.03 17.32 4.20
CA THR A 128 6.71 17.80 2.99
C THR A 128 6.96 16.66 2.02
N LEU A 129 6.80 16.96 0.73
CA LEU A 129 7.16 16.03 -0.33
C LEU A 129 8.69 15.98 -0.43
N LYS A 130 9.25 14.78 -0.29
CA LYS A 130 10.69 14.53 -0.35
C LYS A 130 11.11 14.15 -1.76
N GLU A 131 10.30 13.35 -2.43
CA GLU A 131 10.63 12.81 -3.75
C GLU A 131 9.39 12.47 -4.57
N GLU A 132 9.44 12.78 -5.86
CA GLU A 132 8.46 12.37 -6.87
C GLU A 132 9.17 11.57 -7.97
N ARG A 133 8.58 10.44 -8.33
CA ARG A 133 9.04 9.60 -9.44
C ARG A 133 7.84 9.11 -10.25
N HIS A 134 8.12 8.67 -11.47
CA HIS A 134 7.16 7.95 -12.29
C HIS A 134 7.78 6.63 -12.75
N TYR A 135 6.99 5.57 -12.70
CA TYR A 135 7.39 4.23 -13.12
C TYR A 135 6.56 3.78 -14.33
N GLN A 136 7.18 3.04 -15.23
CA GLN A 136 6.52 2.29 -16.28
C GLN A 136 7.03 0.85 -16.25
N ASN A 137 6.14 -0.11 -16.01
CA ASN A 137 6.47 -1.54 -15.93
C ASN A 137 7.66 -1.84 -14.99
N GLY A 138 7.65 -1.23 -13.80
CA GLY A 138 8.67 -1.39 -12.78
C GLY A 138 9.96 -0.58 -12.98
N LYS A 139 10.08 0.20 -14.07
CA LYS A 139 11.28 1.01 -14.37
C LYS A 139 10.99 2.49 -14.23
N LEU A 140 11.96 3.27 -13.74
CA LEU A 140 11.85 4.72 -13.73
C LEU A 140 11.78 5.28 -15.16
N GLU A 141 10.84 6.19 -15.38
CA GLU A 141 10.60 6.83 -16.66
C GLU A 141 10.21 8.29 -16.44
N GLY A 142 10.84 9.21 -17.18
CA GLY A 142 10.59 10.65 -17.07
C GLY A 142 11.45 11.34 -16.01
N ILE A 143 10.96 12.45 -15.47
CA ILE A 143 11.70 13.28 -14.51
C ILE A 143 11.45 12.78 -13.09
N VAL A 144 12.54 12.46 -12.39
CA VAL A 144 12.57 12.31 -10.93
C VAL A 144 12.86 13.66 -10.31
N LYS A 145 12.09 14.04 -9.29
CA LYS A 145 12.31 15.28 -8.54
C LYS A 145 12.60 14.96 -7.08
N VAL A 146 13.65 15.57 -6.54
CA VAL A 146 13.99 15.52 -5.12
C VAL A 146 13.90 16.93 -4.56
N TYR A 147 13.39 17.07 -3.34
CA TYR A 147 13.08 18.37 -2.74
C TYR A 147 13.89 18.60 -1.46
N TYR A 148 14.19 19.86 -1.20
CA TYR A 148 14.63 20.34 0.10
C TYR A 148 13.45 20.37 1.09
N ASP A 149 13.76 20.44 2.39
CA ASP A 149 12.75 20.53 3.45
C ASP A 149 11.88 21.80 3.33
N ASN A 150 12.35 22.85 2.65
CA ASN A 150 11.58 24.07 2.35
C ASN A 150 10.62 23.92 1.15
N GLY A 151 10.55 22.73 0.54
CA GLY A 151 9.68 22.41 -0.60
C GLY A 151 10.21 22.86 -1.97
N LYS A 152 11.39 23.49 -2.04
CA LYS A 152 12.04 23.78 -3.33
C LYS A 152 12.73 22.54 -3.87
N ILE A 153 12.87 22.49 -5.19
CA ILE A 153 13.55 21.39 -5.88
C ILE A 153 15.03 21.45 -5.53
N MET A 154 15.58 20.32 -5.11
CA MET A 154 17.01 20.07 -4.94
C MET A 154 17.61 19.44 -6.20
N GLU A 155 16.86 18.55 -6.84
CA GLU A 155 17.30 17.81 -8.02
C GLU A 155 16.15 17.53 -8.99
N GLU A 156 16.40 17.71 -10.29
CA GLU A 156 15.62 17.10 -11.37
C GLU A 156 16.52 16.14 -12.15
N GLY A 157 16.16 14.87 -12.22
CA GLY A 157 16.92 13.87 -12.98
C GLY A 157 16.04 13.24 -14.07
N ALA A 158 16.47 13.30 -15.33
CA ALA A 158 15.79 12.60 -16.42
C ALA A 158 16.18 11.11 -16.48
N TYR A 159 15.17 10.24 -16.53
CA TYR A 159 15.32 8.80 -16.61
C TYR A 159 14.56 8.21 -17.80
N GLN A 160 15.15 7.18 -18.39
CA GLN A 160 14.54 6.34 -19.39
C GLN A 160 14.90 4.89 -19.12
N ASN A 161 13.90 4.00 -19.12
CA ASN A 161 14.07 2.56 -18.88
C ASN A 161 14.87 2.24 -17.60
N GLY A 162 14.71 3.04 -16.55
CA GLY A 162 15.38 2.84 -15.27
C GLY A 162 16.80 3.41 -15.18
N THR A 163 17.31 4.06 -16.22
CA THR A 163 18.65 4.66 -16.25
C THR A 163 18.58 6.16 -16.50
N ARG A 164 19.53 6.95 -15.94
CA ARG A 164 19.60 8.39 -16.24
C ARG A 164 19.83 8.60 -17.73
N HIS A 165 18.97 9.38 -18.36
CA HIS A 165 19.02 9.65 -19.79
C HIS A 165 18.41 11.03 -20.05
N GLY A 166 19.22 11.96 -20.53
CA GLY A 166 18.89 13.36 -20.70
C GLY A 166 19.52 14.25 -19.63
N VAL A 167 18.99 15.47 -19.51
CA VAL A 167 19.52 16.50 -18.61
C VAL A 167 19.12 16.23 -17.17
N SER A 168 20.07 16.32 -16.25
CA SER A 168 19.88 16.38 -14.81
C SER A 168 20.36 17.72 -14.28
N LYS A 169 19.62 18.31 -13.33
CA LYS A 169 19.91 19.60 -12.72
C LYS A 169 19.90 19.48 -11.21
N TRP A 170 20.82 20.18 -10.56
CA TRP A 170 20.83 20.38 -9.12
C TRP A 170 20.72 21.86 -8.82
N TYR A 171 20.05 22.16 -7.73
CA TYR A 171 19.69 23.52 -7.35
C TYR A 171 20.19 23.80 -5.94
N ASP A 172 20.46 25.06 -5.61
CA ASP A 172 20.64 25.50 -4.23
C ASP A 172 19.29 25.71 -3.52
N GLN A 173 19.32 26.11 -2.24
CA GLN A 173 18.10 26.34 -1.45
C GLN A 173 17.35 27.62 -1.88
N GLU A 174 17.96 28.47 -2.68
CA GLU A 174 17.37 29.65 -3.29
C GLU A 174 16.58 29.28 -4.56
N GLY A 175 16.95 28.18 -5.22
CA GLY A 175 16.36 27.65 -6.45
C GLY A 175 17.21 27.93 -7.69
N ASN A 176 18.45 28.36 -7.53
CA ASN A 176 19.38 28.58 -8.64
C ASN A 176 20.04 27.25 -9.04
N VAL A 177 20.20 27.03 -10.34
CA VAL A 177 20.93 25.86 -10.85
C VAL A 177 22.41 25.97 -10.47
N THR A 178 22.91 24.98 -9.75
CA THR A 178 24.33 24.88 -9.37
C THR A 178 25.09 23.90 -10.26
N ILE A 179 24.41 22.87 -10.75
CA ILE A 179 24.99 21.83 -11.62
C ILE A 179 23.97 21.46 -12.68
N GLU A 180 24.42 21.35 -13.94
CA GLU A 180 23.65 20.80 -15.05
C GLU A 180 24.51 19.77 -15.77
N TYR A 181 24.06 18.52 -15.83
CA TYR A 181 24.75 17.42 -16.48
C TYR A 181 23.84 16.74 -17.49
N GLU A 182 24.41 16.23 -18.57
CA GLU A 182 23.67 15.42 -19.54
C GLU A 182 24.16 13.97 -19.50
N TYR A 183 23.22 13.04 -19.40
CA TYR A 183 23.48 11.61 -19.34
C TYR A 183 22.93 10.88 -20.56
N LYS A 184 23.58 9.81 -20.96
CA LYS A 184 23.05 8.84 -21.93
C LYS A 184 23.23 7.44 -21.38
N ASN A 185 22.12 6.75 -21.11
CA ASN A 185 22.11 5.38 -20.59
C ASN A 185 22.93 5.21 -19.30
N GLY A 186 22.86 6.19 -18.40
CA GLY A 186 23.59 6.22 -17.13
C GLY A 186 24.99 6.82 -17.22
N GLU A 187 25.54 7.04 -18.42
CA GLU A 187 26.88 7.62 -18.59
C GLU A 187 26.81 9.14 -18.71
N LEU A 188 27.66 9.85 -17.97
CA LEU A 188 27.79 11.30 -18.06
C LEU A 188 28.48 11.68 -19.38
N ILE A 189 27.78 12.42 -20.24
CA ILE A 189 28.30 12.84 -21.55
C ILE A 189 28.59 14.34 -21.65
N LYS A 190 28.00 15.16 -20.76
CA LYS A 190 28.25 16.60 -20.72
C LYS A 190 28.23 17.16 -19.31
N LYS A 191 29.16 18.08 -19.04
CA LYS A 191 29.25 18.91 -17.84
C LYS A 191 28.99 20.37 -18.16
#